data_AF-A0A6I9YZ83-F1
#
_entry.id   AF-A0A6I9YZ83-F1
#
_cell.length_a   1.000
_cell.length_b   1.000
_cell.length_c   1.000
_cell.angle_alpha   90.00
_cell.angle_beta   90.00
_cell.angle_gamma   90.00
#
_symmetry.space_group_name_H-M   'P 1'
#
loop_
_entity.id
_entity.type
_entity.pdbx_description
1 polymer ?
#
loop_
_entity_poly.entity_id
_entity_poly.type
_entity_poly.pdbx_seq_one_letter_code
_entity_poly.pdbx_strand_id
1 'polypeptide(L)'
;GLESLGKHLKIKEIILSECKQITDTGMKILSADLKKLDYLDLSFCRHISNSTLKYLSLNCRKITCLILVGCFKVSDAGIQLIASGCNFLHYLDISGCRNVTDKALKYLAKGCLQLRILKMLYCVAITRPAVSNYAPRLQKYEYNDDEPPLGFGYVVSGDELTSAKKLKKRRYSTMAPPVSMGGSSGEKDYEQTKHSLVDGITEQVVEESLISPGSLAEDP
;
A
#
# COMPACT_ATOMS: atom_id res chain seq x y z
N GLY A 1 19.84 -6.46 -8.02
CA GLY A 1 18.61 -5.65 -7.92
C GLY A 1 18.35 -5.26 -6.47
N LEU A 2 17.48 -5.99 -5.77
CA LEU A 2 17.09 -5.68 -4.38
C LEU A 2 18.15 -6.02 -3.32
N GLU A 3 19.00 -7.03 -3.56
CA GLU A 3 20.10 -7.38 -2.64
C GLU A 3 21.11 -6.24 -2.41
N SER A 4 21.33 -5.41 -3.43
CA SER A 4 22.29 -4.31 -3.36
C SER A 4 21.76 -3.11 -2.56
N LEU A 5 20.42 -2.93 -2.51
CA LEU A 5 19.76 -1.85 -1.76
C LEU A 5 19.85 -2.06 -0.23
N GLY A 6 19.86 -3.31 0.22
CA GLY A 6 19.92 -3.64 1.64
C GLY A 6 21.28 -3.38 2.28
N LYS A 7 22.37 -3.79 1.61
CA LYS A 7 23.71 -3.88 2.23
C LYS A 7 24.39 -2.55 2.57
N HIS A 8 24.00 -1.44 1.93
CA HIS A 8 24.78 -0.18 2.01
C HIS A 8 24.03 1.04 2.51
N LEU A 9 22.73 0.96 2.79
CA LEU A 9 21.95 2.17 2.96
C LEU A 9 21.21 2.19 4.31
N LYS A 10 21.42 3.29 5.05
CA LYS A 10 20.64 3.70 6.22
C LYS A 10 19.23 4.14 5.79
N ILE A 11 18.57 3.38 4.93
CA ILE A 11 17.29 3.75 4.35
C ILE A 11 16.25 3.73 5.47
N LYS A 12 15.64 4.90 5.68
CA LYS A 12 14.50 5.05 6.57
C LYS A 12 13.19 4.97 5.82
N GLU A 13 13.18 5.30 4.53
CA GLU A 13 11.95 5.45 3.76
C GLU A 13 12.04 4.68 2.45
N ILE A 14 11.06 3.83 2.19
CA ILE A 14 10.96 3.04 0.96
C ILE A 14 9.54 3.15 0.42
N ILE A 15 9.44 3.49 -0.86
CA ILE A 15 8.18 3.53 -1.61
C ILE A 15 8.31 2.51 -2.74
N LEU A 16 7.49 1.47 -2.69
CA LEU A 16 7.40 0.42 -3.72
C LEU A 16 5.95 0.29 -4.22
N SER A 17 5.16 1.36 -4.12
CA SER A 17 3.79 1.38 -4.63
C SER A 17 3.73 0.96 -6.10
N GLU A 18 2.71 0.19 -6.46
CA GLU A 18 2.44 -0.34 -7.81
C GLU A 18 3.56 -1.22 -8.42
N CYS A 19 4.56 -1.62 -7.62
CA CYS A 19 5.65 -2.47 -8.09
C CYS A 19 5.15 -3.90 -8.35
N LYS A 20 4.77 -4.21 -9.58
CA LYS A 20 4.22 -5.53 -9.96
C LYS A 20 5.20 -6.70 -9.75
N GLN A 21 6.50 -6.43 -9.69
CA GLN A 21 7.54 -7.44 -9.52
C GLN A 21 7.93 -7.70 -8.06
N ILE A 22 7.45 -6.90 -7.09
CA ILE A 22 7.77 -7.14 -5.68
C ILE A 22 6.97 -8.33 -5.16
N THR A 23 7.68 -9.30 -4.59
CA THR A 23 7.11 -10.55 -4.06
C THR A 23 7.49 -10.71 -2.59
N ASP A 24 6.82 -11.61 -1.89
CA ASP A 24 7.19 -11.99 -0.51
C ASP A 24 8.67 -12.41 -0.39
N THR A 25 9.23 -13.07 -1.41
CA THR A 25 10.65 -13.46 -1.45
C THR A 25 11.55 -12.24 -1.57
N GLY A 26 11.21 -11.28 -2.44
CA GLY A 26 11.93 -10.01 -2.54
C GLY A 26 11.90 -9.24 -1.23
N MET A 27 10.74 -9.18 -0.56
CA MET A 27 10.59 -8.54 0.74
C MET A 27 11.33 -9.26 1.87
N LYS A 28 11.47 -10.59 1.80
CA LYS A 28 12.30 -11.36 2.75
C LYS A 28 13.75 -10.89 2.71
N ILE A 29 14.32 -10.77 1.51
CA ILE A 29 15.69 -10.33 1.28
C ILE A 29 15.83 -8.87 1.71
N LEU A 30 14.95 -8.00 1.20
CA LEU A 30 14.99 -6.57 1.48
C LEU A 30 14.87 -6.27 2.98
N SER A 31 13.90 -6.87 3.67
CA SER A 31 13.70 -6.63 5.11
C SER A 31 14.87 -7.12 5.97
N ALA A 32 15.67 -8.07 5.50
CA ALA A 32 16.81 -8.58 6.26
C ALA A 32 17.80 -7.48 6.63
N ASP A 33 18.03 -6.53 5.73
CA ASP A 33 19.02 -5.47 5.92
C ASP A 33 18.41 -4.14 6.42
N LEU A 34 17.09 -3.95 6.28
CA LEU A 34 16.40 -2.69 6.61
C LEU A 34 16.00 -2.58 8.09
N LYS A 35 16.96 -2.68 9.00
CA LYS A 35 16.70 -2.63 10.46
C LYS A 35 16.29 -1.25 10.98
N LYS A 36 16.52 -0.20 10.20
CA LYS A 36 16.23 1.20 10.54
C LYS A 36 15.08 1.80 9.73
N LEU A 37 14.33 0.95 9.01
CA LEU A 37 13.19 1.39 8.23
C LEU A 37 12.14 2.01 9.14
N ASP A 38 11.64 3.16 8.70
CA ASP A 38 10.72 4.04 9.40
C ASP A 38 9.41 4.17 8.60
N TYR A 39 9.53 4.39 7.30
CA TYR A 39 8.43 4.52 6.35
C TYR A 39 8.50 3.43 5.28
N LEU A 40 7.37 2.75 5.05
CA LEU A 40 7.24 1.77 4.00
C LEU A 40 5.87 1.87 3.32
N ASP A 41 5.89 2.07 2.00
CA ASP A 41 4.71 2.01 1.16
C ASP A 41 4.79 0.82 0.19
N LEU A 42 3.83 -0.10 0.30
CA LEU A 42 3.65 -1.27 -0.57
C LEU A 42 2.29 -1.25 -1.28
N SER A 43 1.70 -0.08 -1.47
CA SER A 43 0.38 0.06 -2.08
C SER A 43 0.30 -0.64 -3.44
N PHE A 44 -0.84 -1.28 -3.71
CA PHE A 44 -1.16 -1.99 -4.95
C PHE A 44 -0.17 -3.11 -5.35
N CYS A 45 0.65 -3.59 -4.41
CA CYS A 45 1.56 -4.71 -4.65
C CYS A 45 0.81 -6.05 -4.59
N ARG A 46 0.48 -6.61 -5.76
CA ARG A 46 -0.41 -7.79 -5.87
C ARG A 46 0.21 -9.12 -5.42
N HIS A 47 1.53 -9.17 -5.27
CA HIS A 47 2.28 -10.38 -4.91
C HIS A 47 2.82 -10.36 -3.47
N ILE A 48 2.48 -9.35 -2.67
CA ILE A 48 2.74 -9.38 -1.22
C ILE A 48 1.58 -10.02 -0.48
N SER A 49 1.87 -10.69 0.62
CA SER A 49 0.89 -11.35 1.49
C SER A 49 1.26 -11.17 2.97
N ASN A 50 0.55 -11.88 3.86
CA ASN A 50 0.92 -12.01 5.27
C ASN A 50 2.37 -12.47 5.48
N SER A 51 3.00 -13.14 4.51
CA SER A 51 4.41 -13.51 4.56
C SER A 51 5.34 -12.28 4.56
N THR A 52 5.08 -11.29 3.71
CA THR A 52 5.78 -9.99 3.77
C THR A 52 5.66 -9.36 5.15
N LEU A 53 4.44 -9.31 5.70
CA LEU A 53 4.19 -8.72 7.02
C LEU A 53 4.91 -9.49 8.14
N LYS A 54 5.06 -10.81 8.02
CA LYS A 54 5.91 -11.62 8.91
C LYS A 54 7.38 -11.20 8.87
N TYR A 55 7.93 -10.97 7.67
CA TYR A 55 9.33 -10.56 7.56
C TYR A 55 9.54 -9.14 8.11
N LEU A 56 8.61 -8.23 7.85
CA LEU A 56 8.62 -6.88 8.40
C LEU A 56 8.53 -6.89 9.93
N SER A 57 7.64 -7.69 10.53
CA SER A 57 7.49 -7.74 11.99
C SER A 57 8.73 -8.28 12.70
N LEU A 58 9.45 -9.21 12.07
CA LEU A 58 10.67 -9.77 12.63
C LEU A 58 11.87 -8.82 12.49
N ASN A 59 12.01 -8.17 11.33
CA ASN A 59 13.22 -7.45 10.96
C ASN A 59 13.14 -5.92 11.10
N CYS A 60 11.97 -5.33 10.84
CA CYS A 60 11.77 -3.89 10.70
C CYS A 60 10.94 -3.34 11.88
N ARG A 61 11.44 -3.54 13.11
CA ARG A 61 10.71 -3.20 14.35
C ARG A 61 10.56 -1.70 14.63
N LYS A 62 11.24 -0.86 13.86
CA LYS A 62 11.24 0.62 14.01
C LYS A 62 10.30 1.33 13.06
N ILE A 63 9.54 0.61 12.23
CA ILE A 63 8.57 1.21 11.31
C ILE A 63 7.57 2.05 12.12
N THR A 64 7.41 3.31 11.71
CA THR A 64 6.38 4.21 12.23
C THR A 64 5.26 4.44 11.23
N CYS A 65 5.52 4.29 9.93
CA CYS A 65 4.53 4.45 8.87
C CYS A 65 4.50 3.24 7.94
N LEU A 66 3.34 2.59 7.83
CA LEU A 66 3.13 1.46 6.93
C LEU A 66 1.87 1.68 6.07
N ILE A 67 2.04 1.62 4.76
CA ILE A 67 0.96 1.81 3.78
C ILE A 67 0.79 0.52 2.96
N LEU A 68 -0.41 -0.05 3.00
CA LEU A 68 -0.78 -1.34 2.41
C LEU A 68 -2.04 -1.21 1.52
N VAL A 69 -2.27 -0.05 0.92
CA VAL A 69 -3.50 0.20 0.15
C VAL A 69 -3.65 -0.83 -0.97
N GLY A 70 -4.84 -1.41 -1.14
CA GLY A 70 -5.13 -2.37 -2.21
C GLY A 70 -4.42 -3.72 -2.08
N CYS A 71 -3.77 -4.02 -0.95
CA CYS A 71 -3.06 -5.27 -0.72
C CYS A 71 -4.05 -6.38 -0.30
N PHE A 72 -4.77 -6.94 -1.26
CA PHE A 72 -5.89 -7.87 -1.02
C PHE A 72 -5.50 -9.22 -0.38
N LYS A 73 -4.24 -9.65 -0.46
CA LYS A 73 -3.74 -10.88 0.19
C LYS A 73 -3.37 -10.68 1.66
N VAL A 74 -3.45 -9.45 2.17
CA VAL A 74 -3.26 -9.14 3.60
C VAL A 74 -4.57 -9.41 4.33
N SER A 75 -4.48 -10.10 5.48
CA SER A 75 -5.61 -10.40 6.35
C SER A 75 -5.30 -10.11 7.81
N ASP A 76 -6.26 -10.37 8.70
CA ASP A 76 -6.11 -10.25 10.16
C ASP A 76 -4.83 -10.90 10.71
N ALA A 77 -4.42 -12.04 10.13
CA ALA A 77 -3.20 -12.74 10.55
C ALA A 77 -1.93 -11.92 10.25
N GLY A 78 -1.90 -11.22 9.12
CA GLY A 78 -0.84 -10.28 8.78
C GLY A 78 -0.80 -9.10 9.74
N ILE A 79 -1.97 -8.51 10.03
CA ILE A 79 -2.06 -7.39 10.98
C ILE A 79 -1.65 -7.81 12.39
N GLN A 80 -1.98 -9.04 12.81
CA GLN A 80 -1.50 -9.60 14.08
C GLN A 80 0.03 -9.68 14.16
N LEU A 81 0.69 -10.04 13.06
CA LEU A 81 2.14 -10.08 12.99
C LEU A 81 2.74 -8.68 13.12
N ILE A 82 2.19 -7.69 12.41
CA ILE A 82 2.61 -6.29 12.53
C ILE A 82 2.40 -5.80 13.97
N ALA A 83 1.25 -6.08 14.57
CA ALA A 83 0.95 -5.70 15.94
C ALA A 83 1.93 -6.32 16.96
N SER A 84 2.48 -7.51 16.70
CA SER A 84 3.43 -8.15 17.62
C SER A 84 4.89 -7.70 17.45
N GLY A 85 5.27 -7.19 16.28
CA GLY A 85 6.66 -6.82 15.98
C GLY A 85 6.93 -5.32 15.82
N CYS A 86 5.94 -4.54 15.37
CA CYS A 86 6.07 -3.12 15.01
C CYS A 86 5.35 -2.23 16.04
N ASN A 87 5.85 -2.22 17.28
CA ASN A 87 5.21 -1.52 18.41
C ASN A 87 5.32 0.02 18.33
N PHE A 88 6.19 0.54 17.45
CA PHE A 88 6.39 1.97 17.19
C PHE A 88 5.54 2.52 16.04
N LEU A 89 4.60 1.73 15.54
CA LEU A 89 3.73 2.14 14.44
C LEU A 89 2.82 3.30 14.87
N HIS A 90 2.89 4.41 14.14
CA HIS A 90 2.11 5.63 14.34
C HIS A 90 1.06 5.84 13.25
N TYR A 91 1.36 5.41 12.02
CA TYR A 91 0.48 5.51 10.85
C TYR A 91 0.34 4.13 10.20
N LEU A 92 -0.91 3.72 9.98
CA LEU A 92 -1.24 2.51 9.23
C LEU A 92 -2.35 2.81 8.23
N ASP A 93 -2.14 2.44 6.98
CA ASP A 93 -3.18 2.45 5.95
C ASP A 93 -3.39 1.04 5.41
N ILE A 94 -4.59 0.51 5.63
CA ILE A 94 -5.03 -0.81 5.16
C ILE A 94 -6.23 -0.69 4.21
N SER A 95 -6.39 0.47 3.58
CA SER A 95 -7.53 0.73 2.69
C SER A 95 -7.58 -0.28 1.54
N GLY A 96 -8.75 -0.86 1.28
CA GLY A 96 -8.94 -1.91 0.27
C GLY A 96 -8.36 -3.29 0.62
N CYS A 97 -7.86 -3.49 1.85
CA CYS A 97 -7.56 -4.83 2.35
C CYS A 97 -8.87 -5.54 2.76
N ARG A 98 -9.57 -6.15 1.79
CA ARG A 98 -10.90 -6.77 1.99
C ARG A 98 -10.92 -7.95 2.97
N ASN A 99 -9.78 -8.60 3.19
CA ASN A 99 -9.65 -9.75 4.08
C ASN A 99 -9.29 -9.36 5.53
N VAL A 100 -9.33 -8.06 5.84
CA VAL A 100 -9.13 -7.52 7.19
C VAL A 100 -10.49 -7.26 7.83
N THR A 101 -10.68 -7.75 9.05
CA THR A 101 -11.93 -7.70 9.82
C THR A 101 -11.75 -7.00 11.16
N ASP A 102 -12.83 -6.92 11.94
CA ASP A 102 -12.83 -6.40 13.32
C ASP A 102 -11.75 -7.03 14.23
N LYS A 103 -11.27 -8.25 13.91
CA LYS A 103 -10.19 -8.90 14.68
C LYS A 103 -8.88 -8.12 14.58
N ALA A 104 -8.57 -7.53 13.43
CA ALA A 104 -7.36 -6.71 13.26
C ALA A 104 -7.32 -5.54 14.24
N LEU A 105 -8.44 -4.87 14.47
CA LEU A 105 -8.53 -3.77 15.45
C LEU A 105 -8.20 -4.25 16.87
N LYS A 106 -8.64 -5.47 17.24
CA LYS A 106 -8.29 -6.08 18.54
C LYS A 106 -6.80 -6.38 18.66
N TYR A 107 -6.14 -6.78 17.57
CA TYR A 107 -4.69 -6.99 17.56
C TYR A 107 -3.92 -5.68 17.67
N LEU A 108 -4.30 -4.68 16.88
CA LEU A 108 -3.71 -3.34 16.93
C LEU A 108 -3.87 -2.70 18.32
N ALA A 109 -5.01 -2.90 18.99
CA ALA A 109 -5.26 -2.40 20.35
C ALA A 109 -4.27 -2.96 21.39
N LYS A 110 -3.75 -4.16 21.16
CA LYS A 110 -2.82 -4.85 22.08
C LYS A 110 -1.36 -4.54 21.77
N GLY A 111 -1.01 -4.42 20.49
CA GLY A 111 0.37 -4.35 20.04
C GLY A 111 0.87 -2.95 19.66
N CYS A 112 0.08 -2.21 18.88
CA CYS A 112 0.45 -0.89 18.37
C CYS A 112 -0.09 0.22 19.27
N LEU A 113 0.46 0.34 20.49
CA LEU A 113 -0.02 1.31 21.48
C LEU A 113 0.21 2.77 21.11
N GLN A 114 1.13 3.02 20.15
CA GLN A 114 1.46 4.35 19.65
C GLN A 114 0.74 4.71 18.34
N LEU A 115 -0.20 3.88 17.88
CA LEU A 115 -0.92 4.13 16.63
C LEU A 115 -1.82 5.36 16.78
N ARG A 116 -1.60 6.36 15.92
CA ARG A 116 -2.33 7.64 15.94
C ARG A 116 -3.24 7.81 14.74
N ILE A 117 -2.81 7.32 13.58
CA ILE A 117 -3.52 7.47 12.32
C ILE A 117 -3.80 6.09 11.74
N LEU A 118 -5.07 5.79 11.49
CA LEU A 118 -5.50 4.54 10.87
C LEU A 118 -6.47 4.82 9.73
N LYS A 119 -6.13 4.36 8.53
CA LYS A 119 -7.02 4.42 7.35
C LYS A 119 -7.51 3.03 6.97
N MET A 120 -8.83 2.93 6.77
CA MET A 120 -9.59 1.71 6.53
C MET A 120 -10.68 1.96 5.50
N LEU A 121 -10.38 2.71 4.44
CA LEU A 121 -11.33 2.96 3.36
C LEU A 121 -11.54 1.68 2.57
N TYR A 122 -12.78 1.40 2.18
CA TYR A 122 -13.17 0.24 1.40
C TYR A 122 -12.85 -1.11 2.08
N CYS A 123 -12.81 -1.11 3.41
CA CYS A 123 -12.64 -2.29 4.25
C CYS A 123 -14.02 -2.86 4.63
N VAL A 124 -14.67 -3.51 3.66
CA VAL A 124 -16.05 -4.03 3.76
C VAL A 124 -16.30 -4.98 4.94
N ALA A 125 -15.26 -5.65 5.44
CA ALA A 125 -15.36 -6.61 6.54
C ALA A 125 -15.04 -6.01 7.93
N ILE A 126 -14.72 -4.72 8.00
CA ILE A 126 -14.59 -3.97 9.25
C ILE A 126 -15.91 -3.25 9.52
N THR A 127 -16.51 -3.49 10.68
CA THR A 127 -17.84 -2.97 11.03
C THR A 127 -17.76 -1.61 11.73
N ARG A 128 -18.78 -0.77 11.50
CA ARG A 128 -18.95 0.53 12.17
C ARG A 128 -18.86 0.46 13.71
N PRO A 129 -19.49 -0.51 14.39
CA PRO A 129 -19.34 -0.66 15.83
C PRO A 129 -17.89 -0.95 16.26
N ALA A 130 -17.17 -1.79 15.52
CA ALA A 130 -15.78 -2.09 15.85
C ALA A 130 -14.87 -0.85 15.70
N VAL A 131 -15.07 -0.06 14.64
CA VAL A 131 -14.38 1.23 14.46
C VAL A 131 -14.73 2.18 15.58
N SER A 132 -16.02 2.31 15.94
CA SER A 132 -16.46 3.20 17.02
C SER A 132 -15.84 2.83 18.38
N ASN A 133 -15.68 1.54 18.66
CA ASN A 133 -15.01 1.06 19.87
C ASN A 133 -13.49 1.31 19.86
N TYR A 134 -12.86 1.33 18.69
CA TYR A 134 -11.41 1.50 18.54
C TYR A 134 -10.99 2.98 18.41
N ALA A 135 -11.82 3.80 17.76
CA ALA A 135 -11.58 5.19 17.41
C ALA A 135 -11.09 6.10 18.56
N PRO A 136 -11.55 5.96 19.82
CA PRO A 136 -11.08 6.81 20.93
C PRO A 136 -9.56 6.74 21.18
N ARG A 137 -8.87 5.73 20.64
CA ARG A 137 -7.42 5.56 20.74
C ARG A 137 -6.63 6.31 19.66
N LEU A 138 -7.31 6.76 18.61
CA LEU A 138 -6.71 7.35 17.42
C LEU A 138 -6.83 8.88 17.47
N GLN A 139 -5.79 9.55 16.99
CA GLN A 139 -5.82 10.99 16.75
C GLN A 139 -6.60 11.33 15.47
N LYS A 140 -6.50 10.47 14.44
CA LYS A 140 -7.21 10.62 13.17
C LYS A 140 -7.54 9.24 12.60
N TYR A 141 -8.70 9.10 11.99
CA TYR A 141 -9.04 7.90 11.21
C TYR A 141 -9.90 8.22 10.01
N GLU A 142 -9.78 7.40 8.97
CA GLU A 142 -10.62 7.44 7.77
C GLU A 142 -11.21 6.04 7.56
N TYR A 143 -12.52 5.93 7.39
CA TYR A 143 -13.22 4.65 7.31
C TYR A 143 -14.47 4.76 6.44
N ASN A 144 -14.64 3.78 5.56
CA ASN A 144 -15.92 3.41 4.99
C ASN A 144 -15.92 1.90 4.72
N ASP A 145 -17.11 1.31 4.71
CA ASP A 145 -17.40 -0.08 4.40
C ASP A 145 -17.94 -0.24 2.96
N ASP A 146 -17.74 0.79 2.12
CA ASP A 146 -18.18 0.77 0.72
C ASP A 146 -17.41 -0.27 -0.09
N GLU A 147 -18.04 -0.81 -1.12
CA GLU A 147 -17.31 -1.61 -2.09
C GLU A 147 -16.22 -0.75 -2.76
N PRO A 148 -14.98 -1.25 -2.87
CA PRO A 148 -13.94 -0.48 -3.53
C PRO A 148 -14.28 -0.18 -5.01
N PRO A 149 -13.90 1.00 -5.54
CA PRO A 149 -14.16 1.36 -6.92
C PRO A 149 -13.66 0.32 -7.94
N LEU A 150 -14.32 0.22 -9.09
CA LEU A 150 -13.99 -0.73 -10.17
C LEU A 150 -12.57 -0.57 -10.75
N GLY A 151 -11.89 0.55 -10.48
CA GLY A 151 -10.48 0.81 -10.84
C GLY A 151 -9.48 0.67 -9.69
N PHE A 152 -9.92 0.26 -8.50
CA PHE A 152 -9.10 0.21 -7.27
C PHE A 152 -8.18 -1.02 -7.27
N GLY A 153 -7.29 -1.17 -8.26
CA GLY A 153 -6.24 -2.19 -8.26
C GLY A 153 -6.67 -3.67 -8.31
N TYR A 154 -7.97 -3.98 -8.17
CA TYR A 154 -8.53 -5.32 -8.34
C TYR A 154 -8.51 -5.66 -9.83
N VAL A 155 -7.78 -6.72 -10.17
CA VAL A 155 -8.15 -7.47 -11.37
C VAL A 155 -9.44 -8.16 -10.97
N VAL A 156 -10.56 -7.82 -11.61
CA VAL A 156 -11.74 -8.68 -11.61
C VAL A 156 -11.21 -10.04 -12.07
N SER A 157 -11.07 -10.98 -11.14
CA SER A 157 -10.64 -12.34 -11.42
C SER A 157 -11.47 -12.82 -12.60
N GLY A 158 -10.79 -13.24 -13.66
CA GLY A 158 -11.39 -13.45 -14.97
C GLY A 158 -12.72 -14.18 -14.90
N ASP A 159 -13.78 -13.44 -15.19
CA ASP A 159 -14.76 -13.86 -16.18
C ASP A 159 -14.74 -12.80 -17.28
N GLU A 160 -15.00 -13.29 -18.48
CA GLU A 160 -14.62 -12.76 -19.77
C GLU A 160 -14.81 -11.25 -19.99
N LEU A 161 -13.86 -10.69 -20.73
CA LEU A 161 -14.05 -9.51 -21.55
C LEU A 161 -15.04 -9.82 -22.69
N THR A 162 -16.31 -10.08 -22.39
CA THR A 162 -17.38 -10.17 -23.38
C THR A 162 -18.64 -9.52 -22.82
N SER A 163 -18.97 -8.34 -23.37
CA SER A 163 -20.27 -7.65 -23.25
C SER A 163 -20.39 -6.43 -22.33
N ALA A 164 -19.33 -5.62 -22.18
CA ALA A 164 -19.48 -4.19 -21.89
C ALA A 164 -19.21 -3.30 -23.13
N LYS A 165 -19.55 -3.78 -24.33
CA LYS A 165 -19.82 -2.90 -25.47
C LYS A 165 -21.31 -2.62 -25.49
N LYS A 166 -21.67 -1.34 -25.27
CA LYS A 166 -23.02 -0.74 -25.20
C LYS A 166 -23.62 -0.67 -23.79
N LEU A 167 -23.24 0.36 -23.04
CA LEU A 167 -24.26 1.24 -22.46
C LEU A 167 -23.78 2.70 -22.55
N LYS A 168 -24.10 3.25 -23.73
CA LYS A 168 -24.35 4.66 -24.06
C LYS A 168 -23.76 5.71 -23.11
N LYS A 169 -22.66 6.31 -23.59
CA LYS A 169 -22.49 7.76 -23.81
C LYS A 169 -23.82 8.54 -23.67
N ARG A 170 -24.21 8.93 -22.46
CA ARG A 170 -25.30 9.89 -22.20
C ARG A 170 -24.82 10.90 -21.17
N ARG A 171 -24.21 11.96 -21.71
CA ARG A 171 -24.39 13.37 -21.31
C ARG A 171 -24.47 13.62 -19.79
N TYR A 172 -23.34 13.98 -19.19
CA TYR A 172 -23.35 14.97 -18.12
C TYR A 172 -23.71 16.32 -18.75
N SER A 173 -25.01 16.59 -18.86
CA SER A 173 -25.56 17.90 -19.19
C SER A 173 -26.74 18.11 -18.27
N THR A 174 -26.62 19.13 -17.41
CA THR A 174 -27.69 19.88 -16.74
C THR A 174 -28.69 19.09 -15.90
N MET A 175 -28.58 19.20 -14.57
CA MET A 175 -29.54 19.92 -13.72
C MET A 175 -29.03 20.04 -12.26
N ALA A 176 -29.50 21.08 -11.58
CA ALA A 176 -28.99 21.75 -10.38
C ALA A 176 -29.18 20.99 -9.04
N PRO A 177 -28.59 21.46 -7.92
CA PRO A 177 -28.40 20.69 -6.68
C PRO A 177 -29.53 20.87 -5.66
N PRO A 178 -29.63 20.01 -4.63
CA PRO A 178 -30.18 20.42 -3.35
C PRO A 178 -29.09 20.54 -2.29
N VAL A 179 -28.89 21.79 -1.88
CA VAL A 179 -28.72 22.32 -0.52
C VAL A 179 -27.63 21.73 0.39
N SER A 180 -26.67 22.61 0.66
CA SER A 180 -25.55 22.51 1.57
C SER A 180 -25.95 22.60 3.05
N MET A 181 -25.23 21.86 3.90
CA MET A 181 -24.84 22.22 5.28
C MET A 181 -23.40 21.66 5.43
N GLY A 182 -22.35 22.41 5.09
CA GLY A 182 -21.58 23.26 6.02
C GLY A 182 -20.54 22.40 6.79
N GLY A 183 -19.24 22.40 6.51
CA GLY A 183 -18.45 23.31 5.69
C GLY A 183 -17.11 22.75 5.14
N SER A 184 -16.73 23.40 4.04
CA SER A 184 -15.46 23.58 3.32
C SER A 184 -14.15 23.35 4.11
N SER A 185 -13.05 22.82 3.57
CA SER A 185 -12.48 22.87 2.20
C SER A 185 -11.75 21.56 1.87
N GLY A 186 -12.09 20.79 0.83
CA GLY A 186 -11.74 21.01 -0.59
C GLY A 186 -10.37 20.39 -0.88
N GLU A 187 -10.21 19.09 -1.11
CA GLU A 187 -10.62 18.31 -2.30
C GLU A 187 -10.11 18.91 -3.63
N LYS A 188 -8.80 19.14 -3.70
CA LYS A 188 -8.02 19.32 -4.94
C LYS A 188 -6.56 18.90 -4.74
N ASP A 189 -6.22 17.62 -4.51
CA ASP A 189 -4.79 17.25 -4.39
C ASP A 189 -4.38 15.84 -4.85
N TYR A 190 -5.31 14.98 -5.30
CA TYR A 190 -4.91 13.61 -5.70
C TYR A 190 -4.21 13.56 -7.07
N GLU A 191 -4.52 14.49 -7.97
CA GLU A 191 -4.02 14.46 -9.36
C GLU A 191 -2.94 15.50 -9.69
N GLN A 192 -2.62 16.43 -8.78
CA GLN A 192 -1.66 17.51 -9.05
C GLN A 192 -0.30 17.32 -8.37
N THR A 193 -0.20 16.45 -7.37
CA THR A 193 1.07 16.12 -6.70
C THR A 193 1.86 15.00 -7.40
N LYS A 194 1.31 14.38 -8.45
CA LYS A 194 1.99 13.33 -9.22
C LYS A 194 3.04 13.83 -10.21
N HIS A 195 3.12 15.13 -10.51
CA HIS A 195 3.89 15.63 -11.65
C HIS A 195 5.17 16.42 -11.33
N SER A 196 5.71 16.33 -10.11
CA SER A 196 6.94 17.07 -9.75
C SER A 196 8.05 16.24 -9.07
N LEU A 197 7.83 14.96 -8.75
CA LEU A 197 8.85 14.13 -8.09
C LEU A 197 9.04 12.75 -8.73
N VAL A 198 8.42 12.51 -9.88
CA VAL A 198 8.50 11.23 -10.60
C VAL A 198 9.62 11.24 -11.65
N ASP A 199 10.15 12.40 -12.04
CA ASP A 199 11.21 12.50 -13.05
C ASP A 199 12.64 12.38 -12.49
N GLY A 200 12.81 12.25 -11.16
CA GLY A 200 14.14 12.24 -10.52
C GLY A 200 14.72 10.87 -10.16
N ILE A 201 13.95 9.78 -10.27
CA ILE A 201 14.40 8.42 -9.86
C ILE A 201 14.35 7.44 -11.03
N THR A 202 13.60 7.73 -12.10
CA THR A 202 13.51 6.89 -13.30
C THR A 202 14.62 7.11 -14.33
N GLU A 203 15.43 8.16 -14.21
CA GLU A 203 16.55 8.42 -15.14
C GLU A 203 17.91 7.81 -14.74
N GLN A 204 18.05 7.17 -13.58
CA GLN A 204 19.31 6.49 -13.21
C GLN A 204 19.39 5.00 -13.54
N VAL A 205 18.45 4.45 -14.33
CA VAL A 205 18.43 3.01 -14.66
C VAL A 205 18.49 2.73 -16.17
N VAL A 206 18.70 3.72 -17.03
CA VAL A 206 18.75 3.50 -18.49
C VAL A 206 19.93 4.22 -19.16
N GLU A 207 21.16 3.94 -18.75
CA GLU A 207 22.33 4.17 -19.62
C GLU A 207 23.59 3.45 -19.09
N GLU A 208 23.62 2.11 -19.19
CA GLU A 208 24.91 1.39 -19.15
C GLU A 208 24.90 0.07 -19.94
N SER A 209 24.14 0.03 -21.05
CA SER A 209 24.13 -1.12 -21.97
C SER A 209 24.34 -0.70 -23.42
N LEU A 210 25.37 0.11 -23.69
CA LEU A 210 25.83 0.37 -25.07
C LEU A 210 27.34 0.65 -25.16
N ILE A 211 28.17 -0.39 -25.06
CA ILE A 211 29.47 -0.57 -25.75
C ILE A 211 29.75 -2.09 -25.74
N SER A 212 30.08 -2.87 -26.78
CA SER A 212 29.95 -2.91 -28.24
C SER A 212 30.25 -4.39 -28.62
N PRO A 213 29.89 -4.87 -29.82
CA PRO A 213 30.15 -6.23 -30.28
C PRO A 213 31.50 -6.37 -31.02
N GLY A 214 32.10 -7.57 -30.96
CA GLY A 214 33.30 -7.98 -31.73
C GLY A 214 34.54 -8.11 -30.83
N SER A 215 35.39 -9.12 -30.94
CA SER A 215 35.65 -10.05 -32.04
C SER A 215 36.59 -11.18 -31.57
N LEU A 216 36.33 -12.40 -32.05
CA LEU A 216 37.28 -13.38 -32.61
C LEU A 216 38.53 -13.82 -31.82
N ALA A 217 38.60 -15.15 -31.69
CA ALA A 217 39.72 -16.01 -32.09
C ALA A 217 40.74 -16.49 -31.03
N GLU A 218 40.69 -17.82 -30.87
CA GLU A 218 41.77 -18.81 -30.84
C GLU A 218 42.66 -18.98 -29.58
N ASP A 219 42.55 -20.20 -29.05
CA ASP A 219 43.45 -20.95 -28.16
C ASP A 219 44.92 -21.04 -28.69
N PRO A 220 45.89 -21.63 -27.94
CA PRO A 220 45.82 -22.19 -26.58
C PRO A 220 46.77 -21.56 -25.55
#